data_AF-A0A7C6QZC8-F1
#
_entry.id   AF-A0A7C6QZC8-F1
#
_cell.length_a   1.000
_cell.length_b   1.000
_cell.length_c   1.000
_cell.angle_alpha   90.00
_cell.angle_beta   90.00
_cell.angle_gamma   90.00
#
_symmetry.space_group_name_H-M   'P 1'
#
loop_
_entity.id
_entity.type
_entity.pdbx_description
1 polymer ?
#
loop_
_entity_poly.entity_id
_entity_poly.type
_entity_poly.pdbx_seq_one_letter_code
_entity_poly.pdbx_strand_id
1 'polypeptide(L)'
;MEYSGTRNIGFNITELNLEKYISLQKLGDLYAERIRGEESNKDERFIEKTTSSIHDANDLYEFFEIATEIEIHEKMPWLLYHPFRYIYWNTSSYRFRYMYKLNNERVRLLIESLSAATLIREISLAAYHIGASIRWFEYDSTTSSGGYPNLLIPVNAREISYIRRRRWTALQYLALTTSNKQSLVFRTPKHDDTPSILFTSDSDLSFRQDIPYNDGMIITAPHHGSEANRNVYRRFTHDNIIWVRSDGRFRTRPGKSYLNTHGKHFCTLCRGSTYPKQDVRLVLISGKWTPIYTRPCCCVR
;
A
#
# COMPACT_ATOMS: atom_id res chain seq x y z
N MET A 1 2.41 -3.83 -46.36
CA MET A 1 1.91 -4.64 -45.24
C MET A 1 3.15 -5.20 -44.58
N GLU A 2 3.63 -4.58 -43.49
CA GLU A 2 4.63 -5.13 -42.55
C GLU A 2 4.80 -4.10 -41.43
N TYR A 3 4.12 -4.33 -40.31
CA TYR A 3 4.38 -3.62 -39.05
C TYR A 3 5.31 -4.53 -38.25
N SER A 4 6.56 -4.11 -38.02
CA SER A 4 7.44 -4.80 -37.07
C SER A 4 8.23 -3.79 -36.24
N GLY A 5 8.24 -4.02 -34.92
CA GLY A 5 9.15 -3.35 -33.99
C GLY A 5 8.52 -2.83 -32.70
N THR A 6 7.84 -3.68 -31.92
CA THR A 6 7.62 -3.38 -30.50
C THR A 6 8.94 -3.58 -29.74
N ARG A 7 9.62 -2.47 -29.40
CA ARG A 7 10.82 -2.49 -28.54
C ARG A 7 10.40 -2.74 -27.09
N ASN A 8 10.76 -3.89 -26.54
CA ASN A 8 10.66 -4.18 -25.11
C ASN A 8 11.88 -3.58 -24.39
N ILE A 9 11.65 -2.58 -23.55
CA ILE A 9 12.67 -2.03 -22.63
C ILE A 9 12.72 -2.96 -21.40
N GLY A 10 13.76 -3.79 -21.32
CA GLY A 10 14.01 -4.67 -20.18
C GLY A 10 15.10 -4.08 -19.29
N PHE A 11 14.79 -3.82 -18.02
CA PHE A 11 15.78 -3.41 -17.03
C PHE A 11 16.58 -4.62 -16.53
N ASN A 12 17.91 -4.58 -16.74
CA ASN A 12 18.85 -5.55 -16.18
C ASN A 12 19.29 -5.06 -14.80
N ILE A 13 18.77 -5.70 -13.75
CA ILE A 13 19.21 -5.48 -12.37
C ILE A 13 19.62 -6.85 -11.84
N THR A 14 20.86 -6.95 -11.37
CA THR A 14 21.47 -8.17 -10.82
C THR A 14 20.75 -8.64 -9.56
N GLU A 15 20.70 -9.97 -9.39
CA GLU A 15 20.15 -10.62 -8.20
C GLU A 15 21.00 -10.28 -6.97
N LEU A 16 20.33 -9.84 -5.89
CA LEU A 16 20.97 -9.68 -4.57
C LEU A 16 20.54 -10.85 -3.71
N ASN A 17 21.47 -11.76 -3.45
CA ASN A 17 21.28 -12.87 -2.54
C ASN A 17 21.51 -12.34 -1.11
N LEU A 18 20.41 -12.08 -0.39
CA LEU A 18 20.50 -11.64 1.01
C LEU A 18 20.47 -12.88 1.91
N GLU A 19 21.56 -13.11 2.64
CA GLU A 19 21.64 -14.19 3.62
C GLU A 19 20.53 -14.05 4.67
N LYS A 20 19.99 -15.20 5.09
CA LYS A 20 18.81 -15.33 5.97
C LYS A 20 18.97 -14.65 7.34
N TYR A 21 20.20 -14.31 7.71
CA TYR A 21 20.55 -13.53 8.90
C TYR A 21 21.78 -12.68 8.55
N ILE A 22 21.64 -11.36 8.53
CA ILE A 22 22.78 -10.46 8.44
C ILE A 22 23.02 -9.91 9.84
N SER A 23 24.20 -10.18 10.41
CA SER A 23 24.58 -9.55 11.67
C SER A 23 24.78 -8.05 11.46
N LEU A 24 24.42 -7.25 12.47
CA LEU A 24 24.54 -5.79 12.44
C LEU A 24 25.95 -5.31 12.06
N GLN A 25 26.97 -6.08 12.43
CA GLN A 25 28.38 -5.81 12.12
C GLN A 25 28.66 -5.92 10.62
N LYS A 26 28.18 -6.99 9.98
CA LYS A 26 28.38 -7.26 8.55
C LYS A 26 27.72 -6.21 7.64
N LEU A 27 26.59 -5.64 8.08
CA LEU A 27 25.85 -4.61 7.31
C LEU A 27 26.38 -3.19 7.60
N GLY A 28 26.87 -2.94 8.82
CA GLY A 28 27.62 -1.73 9.17
C GLY A 28 28.93 -1.62 8.38
N ASP A 29 29.64 -2.74 8.21
CA ASP A 29 30.87 -2.80 7.42
C ASP A 29 30.60 -2.55 5.92
N LEU A 30 29.52 -3.11 5.36
CA LEU A 30 29.10 -2.86 3.97
C LEU A 30 28.71 -1.39 3.71
N TYR A 31 28.03 -0.75 4.66
CA TYR A 31 27.71 0.68 4.57
C TYR A 31 28.95 1.55 4.77
N ALA A 32 29.85 1.16 5.68
CA ALA A 32 31.10 1.88 5.91
C ALA A 32 32.09 1.71 4.75
N GLU A 33 32.10 0.59 4.03
CA GLU A 33 32.87 0.41 2.80
C GLU A 33 32.30 1.20 1.63
N ARG A 34 30.97 1.31 1.53
CA ARG A 34 30.32 2.14 0.50
C ARG A 34 30.59 3.63 0.71
N ILE A 35 30.48 4.11 1.95
CA ILE A 35 30.79 5.50 2.31
C ILE A 35 32.29 5.78 2.10
N ARG A 36 33.17 4.83 2.45
CA ARG A 36 34.62 4.95 2.19
C ARG A 36 34.96 4.87 0.69
N GLY A 37 34.21 4.10 -0.09
CA GLY A 37 34.39 4.00 -1.54
C GLY A 37 33.83 5.18 -2.33
N GLU A 38 32.87 5.94 -1.78
CA GLU A 38 32.39 7.20 -2.36
C GLU A 38 33.34 8.38 -2.07
N GLU A 39 34.19 8.28 -1.04
CA GLU A 39 35.22 9.29 -0.72
C GLU A 39 36.59 9.04 -1.39
N SER A 40 36.88 7.82 -1.85
CA SER A 40 38.14 7.51 -2.54
C SER A 40 37.90 6.94 -3.94
N ASN A 41 38.38 7.67 -4.95
CA ASN A 41 38.46 7.34 -6.39
C ASN A 41 37.30 7.74 -7.30
N LYS A 42 37.45 8.97 -7.82
CA LYS A 42 37.51 9.20 -9.28
C LYS A 42 38.52 8.22 -9.90
N ASP A 43 38.05 7.13 -10.51
CA ASP A 43 38.83 6.44 -11.53
C ASP A 43 37.92 5.87 -12.62
N GLU A 44 38.08 6.44 -13.81
CA GLU A 44 37.13 6.51 -14.93
C GLU A 44 37.17 5.28 -15.87
N ARG A 45 37.57 4.10 -15.41
CA ARG A 45 37.81 2.96 -16.31
C ARG A 45 37.08 1.68 -15.91
N PHE A 46 35.75 1.71 -15.99
CA PHE A 46 34.97 0.47 -16.20
C PHE A 46 33.60 0.65 -16.88
N ILE A 47 33.26 1.83 -17.41
CA ILE A 47 32.00 2.07 -18.12
C ILE A 47 32.29 2.46 -19.56
N GLU A 48 32.84 1.53 -20.32
CA GLU A 48 32.92 1.68 -21.77
C GLU A 48 32.55 0.35 -22.43
N LYS A 49 31.33 -0.14 -22.15
CA LYS A 49 30.69 -1.16 -22.98
C LYS A 49 29.17 -1.30 -22.89
N THR A 50 28.47 -0.30 -22.33
CA THR A 50 26.99 -0.30 -22.34
C THR A 50 26.42 1.10 -22.57
N THR A 51 26.94 1.81 -23.56
CA THR A 51 26.55 3.19 -23.92
C THR A 51 25.84 3.22 -25.27
N SER A 52 24.71 2.49 -25.39
CA SER A 52 23.78 2.66 -26.52
C SER A 52 22.29 2.75 -26.14
N SER A 53 21.99 2.93 -24.86
CA SER A 53 20.61 3.16 -24.36
C SER A 53 20.55 4.25 -23.27
N ILE A 54 21.33 5.31 -23.43
CA ILE A 54 21.56 6.33 -22.39
C ILE A 54 20.61 7.54 -22.47
N HIS A 55 19.92 7.75 -23.59
CA HIS A 55 18.97 8.86 -23.68
C HIS A 55 17.72 8.66 -22.80
N ASP A 56 17.13 7.46 -22.76
CA ASP A 56 15.92 7.20 -21.96
C ASP A 56 16.20 7.13 -20.44
N ALA A 57 17.41 6.76 -20.04
CA ALA A 57 17.78 6.64 -18.62
C ALA A 57 18.10 7.99 -17.99
N ASN A 58 18.72 8.90 -18.74
CA ASN A 58 18.99 10.27 -18.28
C ASN A 58 17.70 11.08 -18.15
N ASP A 59 16.74 10.91 -19.07
CA ASP A 59 15.43 11.57 -19.00
C ASP A 59 14.64 11.10 -17.77
N LEU A 60 14.75 9.82 -17.40
CA LEU A 60 14.16 9.27 -16.18
C LEU A 60 14.87 9.79 -14.92
N TYR A 61 16.20 9.86 -14.92
CA TYR A 61 16.97 10.34 -13.77
C TYR A 61 16.72 11.83 -13.51
N GLU A 62 16.67 12.64 -14.56
CA GLU A 62 16.31 14.06 -14.50
C GLU A 62 14.87 14.23 -14.03
N PHE A 63 13.94 13.39 -14.49
CA PHE A 63 12.56 13.35 -13.99
C PHE A 63 12.47 12.97 -12.50
N PHE A 64 13.30 12.03 -12.03
CA PHE A 64 13.36 11.63 -10.62
C PHE A 64 13.94 12.73 -9.73
N GLU A 65 15.04 13.39 -10.13
CA GLU A 65 15.57 14.53 -9.40
C GLU A 65 14.53 15.65 -9.28
N ILE A 66 13.80 15.95 -10.37
CA ILE A 66 12.74 16.96 -10.38
C ILE A 66 11.56 16.56 -9.47
N ALA A 67 11.11 15.31 -9.50
CA ALA A 67 10.03 14.83 -8.64
C ALA A 67 10.40 14.89 -7.15
N THR A 68 11.67 14.61 -6.82
CA THR A 68 12.20 14.68 -5.46
C THR A 68 12.34 16.13 -5.00
N GLU A 69 12.78 17.05 -5.88
CA GLU A 69 12.81 18.49 -5.60
C GLU A 69 11.41 19.07 -5.34
N ILE A 70 10.36 18.59 -6.00
CA ILE A 70 8.97 19.04 -5.81
C ILE A 70 8.42 18.65 -4.43
N GLU A 71 8.66 17.43 -3.98
CA GLU A 71 8.21 16.99 -2.64
C GLU A 71 8.93 17.76 -1.52
N ILE A 72 10.20 18.13 -1.74
CA ILE A 72 10.97 19.02 -0.85
C ILE A 72 10.38 20.45 -0.88
N HIS A 73 9.97 20.95 -2.05
CA HIS A 73 9.40 22.30 -2.20
C HIS A 73 8.00 22.47 -1.59
N GLU A 74 7.14 21.46 -1.67
CA GLU A 74 5.81 21.49 -1.01
C GLU A 74 5.94 21.44 0.53
N LYS A 75 7.02 20.85 1.05
CA LYS A 75 7.30 20.75 2.49
C LYS A 75 8.17 21.89 3.03
N MET A 76 8.82 22.70 2.19
CA MET A 76 9.69 23.83 2.61
C MET A 76 9.52 25.11 1.77
N PRO A 77 8.51 25.95 2.07
CA PRO A 77 8.19 27.17 1.31
C PRO A 77 9.27 28.28 1.33
N TRP A 78 10.26 28.19 2.22
CA TRP A 78 11.23 29.28 2.46
C TRP A 78 12.42 29.31 1.49
N LEU A 79 12.57 28.31 0.61
CA LEU A 79 13.62 28.29 -0.43
C LEU A 79 13.33 29.19 -1.66
N LEU A 80 12.21 29.92 -1.67
CA LEU A 80 11.77 30.78 -2.78
C LEU A 80 12.52 32.12 -2.92
N TYR A 81 13.51 32.42 -2.08
CA TYR A 81 14.17 33.72 -2.02
C TYR A 81 15.53 33.80 -2.74
N HIS A 82 15.79 32.98 -3.77
CA HIS A 82 16.99 33.12 -4.59
C HIS A 82 16.69 33.68 -5.99
N PRO A 83 17.07 34.94 -6.30
CA PRO A 83 16.68 35.63 -7.54
C PRO A 83 17.31 35.07 -8.83
N PHE A 84 18.27 34.15 -8.72
CA PHE A 84 18.99 33.58 -9.87
C PHE A 84 18.29 32.36 -10.52
N ARG A 85 17.24 31.79 -9.91
CA ARG A 85 16.53 30.61 -10.49
C ARG A 85 15.41 30.98 -11.48
N TYR A 86 15.03 32.26 -11.58
CA TYR A 86 13.88 32.70 -12.40
C TYR A 86 14.11 32.58 -13.93
N ILE A 87 15.36 32.59 -14.40
CA ILE A 87 15.67 32.58 -15.83
C ILE A 87 15.68 31.15 -16.43
N TYR A 88 16.07 30.13 -15.66
CA TYR A 88 15.98 28.72 -16.09
C TYR A 88 14.55 28.14 -15.98
N TRP A 89 13.65 28.83 -15.30
CA TRP A 89 12.27 28.39 -15.09
C TRP A 89 11.35 28.66 -16.28
N ASN A 90 11.68 29.52 -17.25
CA ASN A 90 10.72 29.92 -18.28
C ASN A 90 10.55 28.87 -19.41
N THR A 91 11.56 28.03 -19.66
CA THR A 91 11.46 26.92 -20.62
C THR A 91 11.05 25.60 -19.95
N SER A 92 11.52 25.36 -18.73
CA SER A 92 11.16 24.17 -17.94
C SER A 92 9.71 24.22 -17.42
N SER A 93 9.22 25.39 -16.96
CA SER A 93 7.83 25.52 -16.48
C SER A 93 6.79 25.39 -17.60
N TYR A 94 7.14 25.68 -18.85
CA TYR A 94 6.25 25.45 -20.00
C TYR A 94 6.15 23.97 -20.34
N ARG A 95 7.27 23.23 -20.33
CA ARG A 95 7.28 21.76 -20.47
C ARG A 95 6.59 21.08 -19.29
N PHE A 96 6.81 21.58 -18.08
CA PHE A 96 6.17 21.09 -16.87
C PHE A 96 4.66 21.39 -16.84
N ARG A 97 4.23 22.61 -17.20
CA ARG A 97 2.81 22.93 -17.41
C ARG A 97 2.21 22.13 -18.54
N TYR A 98 2.95 21.82 -19.60
CA TYR A 98 2.49 20.96 -20.69
C TYR A 98 2.37 19.50 -20.24
N MET A 99 3.31 18.98 -19.44
CA MET A 99 3.26 17.65 -18.81
C MET A 99 2.16 17.55 -17.74
N TYR A 100 1.87 18.62 -16.99
CA TYR A 100 0.74 18.73 -16.07
C TYR A 100 -0.60 18.94 -16.80
N LYS A 101 -0.62 19.64 -17.95
CA LYS A 101 -1.80 19.78 -18.83
C LYS A 101 -2.11 18.50 -19.58
N LEU A 102 -1.08 17.72 -19.90
CA LEU A 102 -1.21 16.34 -20.30
C LEU A 102 -1.65 15.57 -19.06
N ASN A 103 -2.95 15.65 -18.80
CA ASN A 103 -3.76 14.93 -17.83
C ASN A 103 -3.67 13.42 -18.07
N ASN A 104 -2.46 12.89 -18.09
CA ASN A 104 -2.17 11.51 -18.38
C ASN A 104 -2.28 10.81 -17.04
N GLU A 105 -3.45 10.23 -16.80
CA GLU A 105 -3.72 9.43 -15.61
C GLU A 105 -2.59 8.44 -15.32
N ARG A 106 -1.85 7.98 -16.36
CA ARG A 106 -0.67 7.12 -16.21
C ARG A 106 0.48 7.78 -15.46
N VAL A 107 0.79 9.06 -15.72
CA VAL A 107 1.84 9.81 -15.01
C VAL A 107 1.43 10.02 -13.56
N ARG A 108 0.17 10.40 -13.31
CA ARG A 108 -0.35 10.52 -11.95
C ARG A 108 -0.24 9.20 -11.19
N LEU A 109 -0.67 8.09 -11.80
CA LEU A 109 -0.61 6.77 -11.17
C LEU A 109 0.83 6.30 -10.94
N LEU A 110 1.78 6.64 -11.82
CA LEU A 110 3.20 6.36 -11.62
C LEU A 110 3.76 7.12 -10.42
N ILE A 111 3.45 8.42 -10.29
CA ILE A 111 3.85 9.22 -9.14
C ILE A 111 3.25 8.65 -7.85
N GLU A 112 1.94 8.37 -7.83
CA GLU A 112 1.27 7.74 -6.68
C GLU A 112 1.90 6.39 -6.31
N SER A 113 2.29 5.60 -7.31
CA SER A 113 2.97 4.32 -7.14
C SER A 113 4.35 4.45 -6.51
N LEU A 114 5.14 5.44 -6.95
CA LEU A 114 6.46 5.74 -6.41
C LEU A 114 6.37 6.24 -4.97
N SER A 115 5.46 7.18 -4.69
CA SER A 115 5.22 7.67 -3.33
C SER A 115 4.79 6.54 -2.39
N ALA A 116 3.92 5.64 -2.84
CA ALA A 116 3.53 4.46 -2.06
C ALA A 116 4.71 3.52 -1.80
N ALA A 117 5.56 3.26 -2.80
CA ALA A 117 6.75 2.43 -2.64
C ALA A 117 7.76 3.05 -1.65
N THR A 118 7.98 4.37 -1.73
CA THR A 118 8.82 5.11 -0.77
C THR A 118 8.27 5.00 0.64
N LEU A 119 6.97 5.20 0.84
CA LEU A 119 6.34 5.07 2.15
C LEU A 119 6.47 3.64 2.72
N ILE A 120 6.23 2.61 1.91
CA ILE A 120 6.42 1.21 2.32
C ILE A 120 7.87 0.97 2.76
N ARG A 121 8.85 1.50 2.00
CA ARG A 121 10.27 1.41 2.34
C ARG A 121 10.56 2.10 3.66
N GLU A 122 10.07 3.31 3.88
CA GLU A 122 10.28 4.07 5.11
C GLU A 122 9.70 3.36 6.33
N ILE A 123 8.45 2.88 6.24
CA ILE A 123 7.82 2.09 7.31
C ILE A 123 8.63 0.82 7.60
N SER A 124 9.10 0.14 6.55
CA SER A 124 9.91 -1.08 6.70
C SER A 124 11.25 -0.79 7.36
N LEU A 125 11.93 0.30 6.99
CA LEU A 125 13.18 0.72 7.62
C LEU A 125 12.97 1.13 9.07
N ALA A 126 11.92 1.91 9.37
CA ALA A 126 11.59 2.28 10.74
C ALA A 126 11.33 1.05 11.62
N ALA A 127 10.53 0.09 11.12
CA ALA A 127 10.27 -1.18 11.80
C ALA A 127 11.57 -1.97 12.04
N TYR A 128 12.44 -2.04 11.03
CA TYR A 128 13.74 -2.70 11.13
C TYR A 128 14.64 -2.03 12.20
N HIS A 129 14.73 -0.70 12.21
CA HIS A 129 15.58 0.03 13.15
C HIS A 129 15.15 -0.09 14.61
N ILE A 130 13.86 -0.29 14.88
CA ILE A 130 13.36 -0.56 16.24
C ILE A 130 13.41 -2.05 16.62
N GLY A 131 13.94 -2.92 15.75
CA GLY A 131 14.00 -4.37 15.97
C GLY A 131 12.66 -5.09 15.81
N ALA A 132 11.68 -4.48 15.13
CA ALA A 132 10.43 -5.15 14.84
C ALA A 132 10.61 -6.23 13.78
N SER A 133 10.02 -7.40 14.01
CA SER A 133 10.00 -8.49 13.03
C SER A 133 9.11 -8.13 11.85
N ILE A 134 9.67 -8.12 10.64
CA ILE A 134 8.93 -7.93 9.39
C ILE A 134 8.61 -9.30 8.79
N ARG A 135 7.35 -9.51 8.42
CA ARG A 135 6.88 -10.74 7.77
C ARG A 135 6.23 -10.40 6.44
N TRP A 136 6.48 -11.23 5.44
CA TRP A 136 5.97 -11.04 4.09
C TRP A 136 4.91 -12.08 3.79
N PHE A 137 3.86 -11.65 3.12
CA PHE A 137 2.75 -12.52 2.74
C PHE A 137 2.41 -12.28 1.28
N GLU A 138 2.08 -13.34 0.56
CA GLU A 138 1.50 -13.26 -0.77
C GLU A 138 0.06 -13.76 -0.76
N TYR A 139 -0.75 -13.24 -1.68
CA TYR A 139 -2.11 -13.72 -1.89
C TYR A 139 -2.11 -15.15 -2.44
N ASP A 140 -2.95 -16.00 -1.85
CA ASP A 140 -3.23 -17.35 -2.33
C ASP A 140 -4.74 -17.61 -2.19
N SER A 141 -5.39 -17.93 -3.31
CA SER A 141 -6.84 -18.15 -3.37
C SER A 141 -7.27 -19.57 -2.97
N THR A 142 -6.30 -20.43 -2.66
CA THR A 142 -6.49 -21.86 -2.44
C THR A 142 -6.00 -22.31 -1.07
N THR A 143 -4.83 -21.83 -0.64
CA THR A 143 -4.23 -22.20 0.64
C THR A 143 -3.90 -20.97 1.46
N SER A 144 -3.81 -21.13 2.77
CA SER A 144 -3.26 -20.11 3.66
C SER A 144 -2.33 -20.74 4.66
N SER A 145 -1.22 -20.07 4.98
CA SER A 145 -0.25 -20.59 5.96
C SER A 145 0.68 -19.50 6.48
N GLY A 146 1.32 -19.80 7.61
CA GLY A 146 2.15 -18.86 8.37
C GLY A 146 1.32 -17.98 9.29
N GLY A 147 1.78 -16.74 9.50
CA GLY A 147 1.21 -15.83 10.49
C GLY A 147 1.62 -16.18 11.91
N TYR A 148 0.82 -15.69 12.86
CA TYR A 148 1.00 -15.97 14.27
C TYR A 148 -0.29 -16.62 14.79
N PRO A 149 -0.33 -17.95 15.01
CA PRO A 149 -1.57 -18.68 15.28
C PRO A 149 -2.41 -18.11 16.42
N ASN A 150 -1.77 -17.53 17.43
CA ASN A 150 -2.42 -16.97 18.61
C ASN A 150 -2.70 -15.46 18.53
N LEU A 151 -2.52 -14.84 17.35
CA LEU A 151 -2.68 -13.38 17.20
C LEU A 151 -3.30 -13.01 15.85
N LEU A 152 -2.68 -13.44 14.75
CA LEU A 152 -3.06 -13.04 13.41
C LEU A 152 -2.86 -14.19 12.42
N ILE A 153 -3.97 -14.77 11.99
CA ILE A 153 -4.04 -15.94 11.13
C ILE A 153 -4.40 -15.48 9.72
N PRO A 154 -3.60 -15.82 8.69
CA PRO A 154 -3.92 -15.48 7.31
C PRO A 154 -5.12 -16.31 6.82
N VAL A 155 -6.00 -15.68 6.05
CA VAL A 155 -7.20 -16.31 5.49
C VAL A 155 -7.01 -16.63 4.00
N ASN A 156 -6.48 -15.68 3.22
CA ASN A 156 -6.20 -15.82 1.78
C ASN A 156 -4.73 -15.52 1.45
N ALA A 157 -3.85 -15.79 2.42
CA ALA A 157 -2.46 -15.38 2.34
C ALA A 157 -1.52 -16.48 2.81
N ARG A 158 -0.33 -16.50 2.22
CA ARG A 158 0.75 -17.41 2.56
C ARG A 158 1.98 -16.63 2.95
N GLU A 159 2.56 -16.93 4.11
CA GLU A 159 3.82 -16.34 4.53
C GLU A 159 4.95 -16.80 3.60
N ILE A 160 5.76 -15.84 3.16
CA ILE A 160 6.91 -16.07 2.28
C ILE A 160 8.17 -15.59 2.97
N SER A 161 9.25 -16.34 2.77
CA SER A 161 10.58 -15.99 3.29
C SER A 161 11.39 -15.10 2.34
N TYR A 162 10.95 -14.98 1.09
CA TYR A 162 11.63 -14.18 0.07
C TYR A 162 10.62 -13.57 -0.90
N ILE A 163 10.84 -12.31 -1.28
CA ILE A 163 10.06 -11.64 -2.31
C ILE A 163 10.68 -11.99 -3.67
N ARG A 164 9.92 -12.66 -4.54
CA ARG A 164 10.35 -12.88 -5.92
C ARG A 164 10.31 -11.56 -6.69
N ARG A 165 11.48 -11.06 -7.09
CA ARG A 165 11.58 -9.95 -8.05
C ARG A 165 11.07 -10.43 -9.40
N ARG A 166 9.81 -10.13 -9.70
CA ARG A 166 9.25 -10.32 -11.04
C ARG A 166 9.51 -9.04 -11.84
N ARG A 167 9.94 -9.17 -13.09
CA ARG A 167 9.96 -8.04 -14.03
C ARG A 167 8.53 -7.68 -14.37
N TRP A 168 8.03 -6.59 -13.79
CA TRP A 168 6.70 -6.08 -14.09
C TRP A 168 6.84 -4.98 -15.12
N THR A 169 5.99 -4.99 -16.14
CA THR A 169 5.85 -3.84 -17.02
C THR A 169 5.20 -2.70 -16.24
N ALA A 170 5.42 -1.45 -16.65
CA ALA A 170 4.72 -0.30 -16.06
C ALA A 170 3.19 -0.51 -16.08
N LEU A 171 2.66 -1.14 -17.13
CA LEU A 171 1.24 -1.48 -17.23
C LEU A 171 0.80 -2.52 -16.18
N GLN A 172 1.63 -3.50 -15.85
CA GLN A 172 1.35 -4.47 -14.78
C GLN A 172 1.38 -3.82 -13.40
N TYR A 173 2.26 -2.84 -13.19
CA TYR A 173 2.26 -2.02 -11.98
C TYR A 173 1.00 -1.15 -11.89
N LEU A 174 0.52 -0.60 -13.01
CA LEU A 174 -0.74 0.16 -13.05
C LEU A 174 -1.99 -0.72 -12.92
N ALA A 175 -1.91 -1.97 -13.38
CA ALA A 175 -2.96 -2.97 -13.22
C ALA A 175 -3.15 -3.43 -11.77
N LEU A 176 -2.39 -2.89 -10.80
CA LEU A 176 -2.63 -3.02 -9.36
C LEU A 176 -4.05 -2.57 -8.93
N THR A 177 -4.93 -2.11 -9.81
CA THR A 177 -6.38 -2.07 -9.52
C THR A 177 -6.98 -3.48 -9.28
N THR A 178 -6.36 -4.55 -9.79
CA THR A 178 -6.63 -5.94 -9.34
C THR A 178 -6.07 -6.23 -7.95
N SER A 179 -5.14 -5.43 -7.42
CA SER A 179 -4.55 -5.56 -6.08
C SER A 179 -5.61 -5.42 -4.98
N ASN A 180 -6.65 -4.62 -5.22
CA ASN A 180 -7.74 -4.49 -4.25
C ASN A 180 -8.47 -5.83 -4.05
N LYS A 181 -8.75 -6.58 -5.12
CA LYS A 181 -9.37 -7.92 -5.00
C LYS A 181 -8.49 -8.89 -4.24
N GLN A 182 -7.18 -8.85 -4.52
CA GLN A 182 -6.16 -9.70 -3.91
C GLN A 182 -5.61 -9.15 -2.58
N SER A 183 -6.29 -8.17 -1.98
CA SER A 183 -5.89 -7.67 -0.67
C SER A 183 -5.91 -8.80 0.35
N LEU A 184 -4.90 -8.79 1.21
CA LEU A 184 -4.69 -9.83 2.19
C LEU A 184 -5.71 -9.69 3.31
N VAL A 185 -6.28 -10.83 3.67
CA VAL A 185 -7.30 -10.99 4.70
C VAL A 185 -6.70 -11.78 5.83
N PHE A 186 -6.84 -11.23 7.03
CA PHE A 186 -6.37 -11.85 8.25
C PHE A 186 -7.50 -11.90 9.26
N ARG A 187 -7.40 -12.85 10.18
CA ARG A 187 -8.29 -12.91 11.33
C ARG A 187 -7.54 -13.13 12.62
N THR A 188 -8.09 -12.67 13.74
CA THR A 188 -7.63 -13.13 15.04
C THR A 188 -8.16 -14.54 15.33
N PRO A 189 -7.49 -15.34 16.18
CA PRO A 189 -8.09 -16.57 16.71
C PRO A 189 -9.38 -16.24 17.47
N LYS A 190 -10.31 -17.21 17.48
CA LYS A 190 -11.40 -17.23 18.46
C LYS A 190 -10.85 -17.85 19.74
N HIS A 191 -11.14 -17.21 20.87
CA HIS A 191 -11.01 -17.81 22.19
C HIS A 191 -12.39 -17.93 22.83
N ASP A 192 -12.53 -18.70 23.91
CA ASP A 192 -13.83 -18.94 24.57
C ASP A 192 -14.54 -17.63 24.93
N ASP A 193 -13.76 -16.63 25.37
CA ASP A 193 -14.26 -15.32 25.76
C ASP A 193 -14.01 -14.21 24.71
N THR A 194 -13.46 -14.51 23.54
CA THR A 194 -13.07 -13.46 22.58
C THR A 194 -13.53 -13.79 21.17
N PRO A 195 -14.58 -13.11 20.66
CA PRO A 195 -14.97 -13.19 19.27
C PRO A 195 -13.83 -12.74 18.35
N SER A 196 -13.70 -13.38 17.20
CA SER A 196 -12.65 -13.04 16.24
C SER A 196 -12.86 -11.66 15.60
N ILE A 197 -11.78 -11.09 15.08
CA ILE A 197 -11.77 -9.89 14.25
C ILE A 197 -11.30 -10.31 12.87
N LEU A 198 -12.07 -9.97 11.83
CA LEU A 198 -11.72 -10.18 10.43
C LEU A 198 -11.28 -8.86 9.80
N PHE A 199 -10.01 -8.78 9.43
CA PHE A 199 -9.41 -7.67 8.70
C PHE A 199 -9.46 -7.96 7.21
N THR A 200 -10.32 -7.25 6.48
CA THR A 200 -10.59 -7.50 5.07
C THR A 200 -9.80 -6.61 4.12
N SER A 201 -9.28 -5.47 4.61
CA SER A 201 -8.69 -4.43 3.76
C SER A 201 -9.63 -4.11 2.58
N ASP A 202 -9.15 -4.20 1.34
CA ASP A 202 -9.91 -3.93 0.12
C ASP A 202 -10.48 -5.17 -0.57
N SER A 203 -10.29 -6.36 0.03
CA SER A 203 -10.63 -7.65 -0.59
C SER A 203 -12.12 -7.81 -0.89
N ASP A 204 -12.44 -8.43 -2.02
CA ASP A 204 -13.81 -8.81 -2.39
C ASP A 204 -14.21 -10.19 -1.83
N LEU A 205 -13.33 -10.84 -1.06
CA LEU A 205 -13.48 -12.18 -0.50
C LEU A 205 -13.87 -13.25 -1.53
N SER A 206 -13.40 -13.12 -2.78
CA SER A 206 -13.67 -14.07 -3.86
C SER A 206 -12.86 -15.38 -3.79
N PHE A 207 -11.97 -15.52 -2.80
CA PHE A 207 -11.16 -16.71 -2.57
C PHE A 207 -11.97 -17.87 -1.97
N ARG A 208 -11.48 -19.10 -2.11
CA ARG A 208 -12.23 -20.34 -1.80
C ARG A 208 -12.24 -20.70 -0.33
N GLN A 209 -11.28 -20.22 0.44
CA GLN A 209 -11.13 -20.56 1.85
C GLN A 209 -12.36 -20.13 2.66
N ASP A 210 -12.77 -21.03 3.56
CA ASP A 210 -13.84 -20.75 4.52
C ASP A 210 -13.36 -19.76 5.58
N ILE A 211 -14.29 -18.90 5.99
CA ILE A 211 -14.08 -17.95 7.07
C ILE A 211 -15.03 -18.36 8.18
N PRO A 212 -14.54 -18.98 9.27
CA PRO A 212 -15.40 -19.47 10.33
C PRO A 212 -16.11 -18.30 10.99
N TYR A 213 -17.45 -18.33 10.99
CA TYR A 213 -18.27 -17.36 11.69
C TYR A 213 -18.13 -17.53 13.20
N ASN A 214 -18.07 -16.42 13.93
CA ASN A 214 -18.14 -16.41 15.38
C ASN A 214 -19.14 -15.34 15.85
N ASP A 215 -19.95 -15.70 16.84
CA ASP A 215 -20.92 -14.79 17.44
C ASP A 215 -20.23 -13.54 18.00
N GLY A 216 -20.71 -12.35 17.62
CA GLY A 216 -20.12 -11.08 18.00
C GLY A 216 -18.83 -10.70 17.26
N MET A 217 -18.43 -11.41 16.20
CA MET A 217 -17.19 -11.07 15.47
C MET A 217 -17.20 -9.65 14.91
N ILE A 218 -16.02 -9.02 14.87
CA ILE A 218 -15.82 -7.74 14.19
C ILE A 218 -15.37 -8.00 12.76
N ILE A 219 -15.94 -7.29 11.79
CA ILE A 219 -15.50 -7.31 10.39
C ILE A 219 -15.21 -5.88 9.95
N THR A 220 -14.00 -5.61 9.48
CA THR A 220 -13.71 -4.34 8.82
C THR A 220 -14.46 -4.27 7.50
N ALA A 221 -15.09 -3.15 7.17
CA ALA A 221 -15.85 -3.00 5.93
C ALA A 221 -14.90 -3.02 4.72
N PRO A 222 -15.02 -3.99 3.80
CA PRO A 222 -14.10 -4.08 2.68
C PRO A 222 -14.16 -2.86 1.77
N HIS A 223 -12.99 -2.34 1.38
CA HIS A 223 -12.85 -1.16 0.52
C HIS A 223 -13.77 -0.01 0.94
N HIS A 224 -13.74 0.31 2.24
CA HIS A 224 -14.49 1.40 2.86
C HIS A 224 -16.02 1.28 2.73
N GLY A 225 -16.54 0.06 2.59
CA GLY A 225 -17.98 -0.17 2.44
C GLY A 225 -18.48 -0.04 0.99
N SER A 226 -17.62 -0.17 -0.02
CA SER A 226 -17.97 0.04 -1.42
C SER A 226 -18.95 -0.98 -1.97
N GLU A 227 -19.87 -0.54 -2.85
CA GLU A 227 -20.82 -1.40 -3.56
C GLU A 227 -20.13 -2.37 -4.53
N ALA A 228 -18.91 -2.07 -4.96
CA ALA A 228 -18.10 -2.99 -5.76
C ALA A 228 -17.82 -4.31 -5.02
N ASN A 229 -17.80 -4.29 -3.68
CA ASN A 229 -17.57 -5.45 -2.82
C ASN A 229 -18.87 -6.02 -2.23
N ARG A 230 -20.02 -5.81 -2.90
CA ARG A 230 -21.33 -6.27 -2.41
C ARG A 230 -21.41 -7.77 -2.09
N ASN A 231 -20.64 -8.59 -2.79
CA ASN A 231 -20.64 -10.04 -2.61
C ASN A 231 -20.11 -10.45 -1.22
N VAL A 232 -19.22 -9.65 -0.62
CA VAL A 232 -18.71 -9.90 0.74
C VAL A 232 -19.84 -9.95 1.74
N TYR A 233 -20.77 -9.00 1.67
CA TYR A 233 -21.87 -8.89 2.62
C TYR A 233 -22.84 -10.06 2.55
N ARG A 234 -22.91 -10.75 1.41
CA ARG A 234 -23.73 -11.97 1.27
C ARG A 234 -23.12 -13.18 1.97
N ARG A 235 -21.80 -13.18 2.23
CA ARG A 235 -21.14 -14.24 3.02
C ARG A 235 -21.45 -14.14 4.51
N PHE A 236 -22.00 -13.01 4.97
CA PHE A 236 -22.18 -12.70 6.38
C PHE A 236 -23.59 -12.18 6.64
N THR A 237 -24.54 -13.10 6.83
CA THR A 237 -25.96 -12.80 7.06
C THR A 237 -26.39 -12.92 8.52
N HIS A 238 -25.45 -13.06 9.45
CA HIS A 238 -25.74 -13.26 10.87
C HIS A 238 -26.03 -11.93 11.58
N ASP A 239 -26.98 -11.94 12.52
CA ASP A 239 -27.43 -10.74 13.23
C ASP A 239 -26.43 -10.19 14.26
N ASN A 240 -25.54 -11.02 14.77
CA ASN A 240 -24.55 -10.61 15.76
C ASN A 240 -23.16 -10.44 15.14
N ILE A 241 -23.06 -9.51 14.19
CA ILE A 241 -21.80 -9.06 13.58
C ILE A 241 -21.62 -7.58 13.88
N ILE A 242 -20.37 -7.17 14.06
CA ILE A 242 -20.00 -5.76 14.20
C ILE A 242 -19.21 -5.33 12.97
N TRP A 243 -19.79 -4.46 12.15
CA TRP A 243 -19.14 -3.86 11.00
C TRP A 243 -18.41 -2.59 11.39
N VAL A 244 -17.11 -2.51 11.08
CA VAL A 244 -16.29 -1.32 11.32
C VAL A 244 -15.80 -0.74 10.01
N ARG A 245 -16.21 0.47 9.69
CA ARG A 245 -15.84 1.16 8.45
C ARG A 245 -14.96 2.37 8.75
N SER A 246 -13.89 2.51 8.00
CA SER A 246 -13.17 3.78 7.89
C SER A 246 -13.35 4.32 6.48
N ASP A 247 -13.64 5.61 6.34
CA ASP A 247 -13.66 6.32 5.06
C ASP A 247 -13.57 7.83 5.32
N GLY A 248 -13.10 8.58 4.34
CA GLY A 248 -13.05 10.04 4.37
C GLY A 248 -12.93 10.69 3.00
N ARG A 249 -12.79 9.90 1.93
CA ARG A 249 -12.48 10.41 0.59
C ARG A 249 -13.70 10.45 -0.32
N PHE A 250 -14.61 9.47 -0.20
CA PHE A 250 -15.69 9.29 -1.15
C PHE A 250 -17.05 9.65 -0.54
N ARG A 251 -17.69 10.69 -1.08
CA ARG A 251 -19.02 11.15 -0.64
C ARG A 251 -20.14 10.13 -0.89
N THR A 252 -19.97 9.23 -1.85
CA THR A 252 -20.97 8.23 -2.24
C THR A 252 -20.95 6.98 -1.37
N ARG A 253 -19.90 6.76 -0.57
CA ARG A 253 -19.75 5.57 0.28
C ARG A 253 -20.28 5.82 1.70
N PRO A 254 -20.83 4.81 2.40
CA PRO A 254 -20.88 3.41 2.00
C PRO A 254 -21.96 3.10 0.96
N GLY A 255 -21.83 1.96 0.27
CA GLY A 255 -22.80 1.44 -0.68
C GLY A 255 -24.06 0.87 0.00
N LYS A 256 -25.11 0.65 -0.80
CA LYS A 256 -26.41 0.11 -0.34
C LYS A 256 -26.25 -1.27 0.30
N SER A 257 -25.39 -2.11 -0.26
CA SER A 257 -25.17 -3.46 0.26
C SER A 257 -24.55 -3.45 1.67
N TYR A 258 -23.66 -2.50 1.98
CA TYR A 258 -23.14 -2.31 3.34
C TYR A 258 -24.24 -1.84 4.31
N LEU A 259 -25.05 -0.87 3.89
CA LEU A 259 -26.10 -0.27 4.71
C LEU A 259 -27.24 -1.26 5.04
N ASN A 260 -27.39 -2.27 4.21
CA ASN A 260 -28.38 -3.33 4.36
C ASN A 260 -27.84 -4.57 5.06
N THR A 261 -26.58 -4.59 5.53
CA THR A 261 -26.11 -5.75 6.30
C THR A 261 -26.77 -5.83 7.66
N HIS A 262 -26.83 -7.06 8.17
CA HIS A 262 -27.23 -7.35 9.53
C HIS A 262 -26.12 -6.95 10.52
N GLY A 263 -26.52 -6.75 11.77
CA GLY A 263 -25.61 -6.42 12.87
C GLY A 263 -25.46 -4.93 13.17
N LYS A 264 -24.45 -4.63 13.97
CA LYS A 264 -24.13 -3.27 14.43
C LYS A 264 -23.09 -2.65 13.50
N HIS A 265 -23.22 -1.36 13.23
CA HIS A 265 -22.26 -0.63 12.39
C HIS A 265 -21.59 0.48 13.17
N PHE A 266 -20.29 0.63 12.99
CA PHE A 266 -19.49 1.73 13.50
C PHE A 266 -18.65 2.31 12.37
N CYS A 267 -18.63 3.64 12.27
CA CYS A 267 -17.87 4.34 11.25
C CYS A 267 -16.97 5.39 11.89
N THR A 268 -15.74 5.54 11.39
CA THR A 268 -14.89 6.68 11.74
C THR A 268 -15.48 7.99 11.21
N LEU A 269 -16.21 7.94 10.09
CA LEU A 269 -16.96 9.06 9.52
C LEU A 269 -18.26 8.55 8.86
N CYS A 270 -19.39 9.20 9.15
CA CYS A 270 -20.70 8.83 8.60
C CYS A 270 -21.09 9.71 7.41
N ARG A 271 -21.59 9.09 6.33
CA ARG A 271 -22.10 9.80 5.15
C ARG A 271 -23.36 10.59 5.50
N GLY A 272 -23.38 11.86 5.14
CA GLY A 272 -24.52 12.75 5.38
C GLY A 272 -24.67 13.18 6.85
N SER A 273 -23.70 12.85 7.70
CA SER A 273 -23.69 13.28 9.09
C SER A 273 -22.97 14.61 9.26
N THR A 274 -23.47 15.43 10.18
CA THR A 274 -22.79 16.65 10.66
C THR A 274 -21.80 16.36 11.79
N TYR A 275 -21.76 15.14 12.31
CA TYR A 275 -20.83 14.77 13.36
C TYR A 275 -19.39 14.73 12.85
N PRO A 276 -18.41 15.18 13.65
CA PRO A 276 -17.00 15.09 13.29
C PRO A 276 -16.54 13.63 13.20
N LYS A 277 -15.37 13.44 12.57
CA LYS A 277 -14.67 12.16 12.57
C LYS A 277 -14.46 11.69 14.02
N GLN A 278 -14.54 10.38 14.23
CA GLN A 278 -14.30 9.73 15.51
C GLN A 278 -13.34 8.54 15.35
N ASP A 279 -12.72 8.19 16.47
CA ASP A 279 -12.13 6.87 16.63
C ASP A 279 -13.23 5.85 16.89
N VAL A 280 -13.07 4.64 16.36
CA VAL A 280 -13.91 3.50 16.73
C VAL A 280 -13.15 2.70 17.78
N ARG A 281 -13.64 2.73 19.02
CA ARG A 281 -13.04 2.07 20.18
C ARG A 281 -14.03 1.05 20.74
N LEU A 282 -13.69 -0.21 20.57
CA LEU A 282 -14.44 -1.36 21.10
C LEU A 282 -13.56 -2.05 22.12
N VAL A 283 -14.11 -2.34 23.30
CA VAL A 283 -13.43 -3.15 24.32
C VAL A 283 -14.19 -4.43 24.58
N LEU A 284 -13.49 -5.45 25.03
CA LEU A 284 -14.08 -6.72 25.39
C LEU A 284 -14.49 -6.69 26.88
N ILE A 285 -15.79 -6.83 27.16
CA ILE A 285 -16.34 -6.90 28.51
C ILE A 285 -17.22 -8.14 28.60
N SER A 286 -16.87 -9.08 29.48
CA SER A 286 -17.63 -10.34 29.69
C SER A 286 -17.95 -11.08 28.38
N GLY A 287 -16.93 -11.25 27.54
CA GLY A 287 -17.07 -11.95 26.27
C GLY A 287 -17.68 -11.16 25.11
N LYS A 288 -18.02 -9.87 25.31
CA LYS A 288 -18.75 -9.06 24.32
C LYS A 288 -18.04 -7.76 24.00
N TRP A 289 -17.95 -7.46 22.71
CA TRP A 289 -17.46 -6.16 22.24
C TRP A 289 -18.45 -5.06 22.60
N THR A 290 -17.96 -4.08 23.35
CA THR A 290 -18.73 -2.94 23.85
C THR A 290 -18.09 -1.64 23.37
N PRO A 291 -18.83 -0.73 22.73
CA PRO A 291 -18.31 0.57 22.31
C PRO A 291 -18.04 1.47 23.52
N ILE A 292 -16.88 2.13 23.52
CA ILE A 292 -16.55 3.17 24.51
C ILE A 292 -16.24 4.46 23.75
N TYR A 293 -16.89 5.55 24.13
CA TYR A 293 -16.78 6.86 23.45
C TYR A 293 -16.97 6.78 21.93
N THR A 294 -17.70 5.77 21.45
CA THR A 294 -17.89 5.47 20.04
C THR A 294 -19.35 5.56 19.71
N ARG A 295 -19.71 6.45 18.79
CA ARG A 295 -21.08 6.60 18.31
C ARG A 295 -21.41 5.52 17.29
N PRO A 296 -22.62 4.93 17.34
CA PRO A 296 -23.12 4.06 16.27
C PRO A 296 -23.10 4.78 14.92
N CYS A 297 -23.00 4.00 13.84
CA CYS A 297 -23.12 4.52 12.49
C CYS A 297 -24.48 5.17 12.25
N CYS A 298 -24.48 6.36 11.65
CA CYS A 298 -25.68 7.08 11.20
C CYS A 298 -25.68 7.35 9.69
N CYS A 299 -24.95 6.56 8.91
CA CYS A 299 -25.01 6.66 7.45
C CYS A 299 -26.43 6.37 6.97
N VAL A 300 -27.00 7.28 6.19
CA VAL A 300 -28.38 7.16 5.67
C VAL A 300 -28.46 6.05 4.62
N ARG A 301 -29.48 5.19 4.74
CA ARG A 301 -29.85 4.14 3.77
C ARG A 301 -30.29 4.73 2.44
#